data_AF-A0A978W6I0-F1
#
_entry.id   AF-A0A978W6I0-F1
#
_cell.length_a   1.000
_cell.length_b   1.000
_cell.length_c   1.000
_cell.angle_alpha   90.00
_cell.angle_beta   90.00
_cell.angle_gamma   90.00
#
_symmetry.space_group_name_H-M   'P 1'
#
loop_
_entity.id
_entity.type
_entity.pdbx_description
1 polymer ?
#
loop_
_entity_poly.entity_id
_entity_poly.type
_entity_poly.pdbx_seq_one_letter_code
_entity_poly.pdbx_strand_id
1 'polypeptide(L)'
;MGISASKRVKNSLSNSPQFDSASDSAFSHCLSLTQHAFPGVFPYQLAAASEHLHHTLTTDRSHPLVIKWVPSAPTRSQVDSALRAVTRSSNDDVSAAGEELILGPAQFKAWAVELFAEAIVSNAGKAVLCRVPIGVAGIAGIGVVSRAGKGLVGTAIGVYSLGVATAIYLSLSG
;
A
#
# COMPACT_ATOMS: atom_id res chain seq x y z
N MET A 1 3.32 18.78 11.46
CA MET A 1 3.98 17.52 11.05
C MET A 1 3.03 16.76 10.12
N GLY A 2 3.41 16.50 8.87
CA GLY A 2 2.51 15.88 7.88
C GLY A 2 2.43 14.35 8.03
N ILE A 3 1.22 13.80 7.95
CA ILE A 3 1.02 12.34 7.88
C ILE A 3 1.59 11.79 6.56
N SER A 4 2.50 10.81 6.65
CA SER A 4 3.07 10.14 5.48
C SER A 4 1.98 9.45 4.64
N ALA A 5 2.16 9.37 3.32
CA ALA A 5 1.20 8.74 2.40
C ALA A 5 0.88 7.29 2.82
N SER A 6 1.87 6.52 3.27
CA SER A 6 1.67 5.16 3.80
C SER A 6 0.76 5.15 5.03
N LYS A 7 0.95 6.08 5.98
CA LYS A 7 0.10 6.19 7.18
C LYS A 7 -1.35 6.56 6.81
N ARG A 8 -1.55 7.42 5.80
CA ARG A 8 -2.88 7.76 5.29
C ARG A 8 -3.58 6.55 4.69
N VAL A 9 -2.88 5.77 3.88
CA VAL A 9 -3.44 4.55 3.27
C VAL A 9 -3.76 3.52 4.34
N LYS A 10 -2.85 3.26 5.28
CA LYS A 10 -3.10 2.34 6.40
C LYS A 10 -4.32 2.75 7.21
N ASN A 11 -4.44 4.03 7.58
CA ASN A 11 -5.60 4.53 8.29
C ASN A 11 -6.90 4.42 7.47
N SER A 12 -6.84 4.61 6.15
CA SER A 12 -7.99 4.42 5.27
C SER A 12 -8.43 2.96 5.21
N LEU A 13 -7.48 2.01 5.15
CA LEU A 13 -7.76 0.58 5.12
C LEU A 13 -8.27 0.08 6.48
N SER A 14 -7.66 0.51 7.59
CA SER A 14 -8.04 0.06 8.94
C SER A 14 -9.43 0.54 9.37
N ASN A 15 -9.87 1.69 8.86
CA ASN A 15 -11.22 2.23 9.12
C ASN A 15 -12.27 1.75 8.11
N SER A 16 -11.89 0.94 7.12
CA SER A 16 -12.81 0.46 6.09
C SER A 16 -13.51 -0.83 6.54
N PRO A 17 -14.85 -0.82 6.70
CA PRO A 17 -15.58 -2.02 7.13
C PRO A 17 -15.56 -3.12 6.06
N GLN A 18 -15.43 -2.75 4.78
CA GLN A 18 -15.28 -3.69 3.67
C GLN A 18 -13.97 -4.47 3.79
N PHE A 19 -12.88 -3.76 4.10
CA PHE A 19 -11.57 -4.36 4.28
C PHE A 19 -11.52 -5.25 5.53
N ASP A 20 -12.14 -4.79 6.61
CA ASP A 20 -12.22 -5.56 7.86
C ASP A 20 -12.95 -6.88 7.64
N SER A 21 -14.15 -6.81 7.07
CA SER A 21 -14.93 -8.01 6.82
C SER A 21 -14.26 -8.95 5.81
N ALA A 22 -13.53 -8.42 4.81
CA ALA A 22 -12.76 -9.25 3.87
C ALA A 22 -11.59 -9.95 4.58
N SER A 23 -10.91 -9.24 5.50
CA SER A 23 -9.86 -9.80 6.36
C SER A 23 -10.38 -10.93 7.24
N ASP A 24 -11.52 -10.70 7.90
CA ASP A 24 -12.17 -11.73 8.71
C ASP A 24 -12.59 -12.94 7.87
N SER A 25 -13.18 -12.71 6.69
CA SER A 25 -13.57 -13.79 5.78
C SER A 25 -12.37 -14.63 5.34
N ALA A 26 -11.26 -13.99 4.98
CA ALA A 26 -10.05 -14.71 4.57
C ALA A 26 -9.40 -15.46 5.74
N PHE A 27 -9.43 -14.89 6.94
CA PHE A 27 -8.96 -15.55 8.15
C PHE A 27 -9.80 -16.80 8.45
N SER A 28 -11.12 -16.68 8.46
CA SER A 28 -12.04 -17.82 8.63
C SER A 28 -11.86 -18.88 7.53
N HIS A 29 -11.62 -18.47 6.29
CA HIS A 29 -11.33 -19.40 5.20
C HIS A 29 -10.03 -20.18 5.45
N CYS A 30 -8.96 -19.52 5.91
CA CYS A 30 -7.70 -20.19 6.25
C CYS A 30 -7.88 -21.18 7.42
N LEU A 31 -8.66 -20.82 8.43
CA LEU A 31 -9.00 -21.72 9.54
C LEU A 31 -9.85 -22.92 9.09
N SER A 32 -10.79 -22.69 8.17
CA SER A 32 -11.60 -23.77 7.59
C SER A 32 -10.74 -24.77 6.82
N LEU A 33 -9.73 -24.30 6.07
CA LEU A 33 -8.78 -25.16 5.37
C LEU A 33 -7.95 -26.03 6.33
N THR A 34 -7.66 -25.54 7.53
CA THR A 34 -6.99 -26.33 8.58
C THR A 34 -7.95 -27.11 9.45
N GLN A 35 -9.25 -27.14 9.11
CA GLN A 35 -10.31 -27.75 9.92
C GLN A 35 -10.31 -27.25 11.37
N HIS A 36 -9.92 -26.00 11.59
CA HIS A 36 -9.73 -25.41 12.91
C HIS A 36 -8.78 -26.21 13.81
N ALA A 37 -7.87 -27.00 13.24
CA ALA A 37 -6.87 -27.75 14.00
C ALA A 37 -5.89 -26.85 14.76
N PHE A 38 -5.79 -25.58 14.35
CA PHE A 38 -4.90 -24.58 14.94
C PHE A 38 -5.64 -23.28 15.21
N PRO A 39 -5.23 -22.52 16.25
CA PRO A 39 -5.91 -21.29 16.66
C PRO A 39 -5.63 -20.09 15.73
N GLY A 40 -4.78 -20.24 14.71
CA GLY A 40 -4.43 -19.15 13.81
C GLY A 40 -3.87 -19.62 12.47
N VAL A 41 -3.36 -18.66 11.70
CA VAL A 41 -2.94 -18.84 10.31
C VAL A 41 -1.41 -18.98 10.23
N PHE A 42 -0.94 -19.96 9.48
CA PHE A 42 0.49 -20.18 9.30
C PHE A 42 1.10 -19.32 8.19
N PRO A 43 2.41 -19.03 8.22
CA PRO A 43 3.06 -18.18 7.24
C PRO A 43 2.98 -18.73 5.81
N TYR A 44 3.01 -20.05 5.65
CA TYR A 44 2.90 -20.69 4.34
C TYR A 44 1.52 -20.49 3.68
N GLN A 45 0.47 -20.21 4.48
CA GLN A 45 -0.88 -19.98 3.99
C GLN A 45 -1.08 -18.53 3.52
N LEU A 46 -0.21 -17.60 3.93
CA LEU A 46 -0.36 -16.18 3.67
C LEU A 46 -0.36 -15.83 2.18
N ALA A 47 0.38 -16.59 1.36
CA ALA A 47 0.35 -16.39 -0.09
C ALA A 47 -1.06 -16.65 -0.66
N ALA A 48 -1.66 -17.80 -0.35
CA ALA A 48 -3.01 -18.14 -0.77
C ALA A 48 -4.06 -17.21 -0.13
N ALA A 49 -3.87 -16.84 1.14
CA ALA A 49 -4.74 -15.89 1.83
C ALA A 49 -4.72 -14.51 1.15
N SER A 50 -3.56 -14.06 0.68
CA SER A 50 -3.41 -12.78 0.01
C SER A 50 -4.11 -12.73 -1.36
N GLU A 51 -4.10 -13.85 -2.09
CA GLU A 51 -4.82 -14.00 -3.35
C GLU A 51 -6.33 -14.01 -3.12
N HIS A 52 -6.80 -14.76 -2.12
CA HIS A 52 -8.20 -14.77 -1.73
C HIS A 52 -8.68 -13.38 -1.25
N LEU A 53 -7.86 -12.67 -0.46
CA LEU A 53 -8.14 -11.29 -0.06
C LEU A 53 -8.23 -10.35 -1.24
N HIS A 54 -7.28 -10.44 -2.18
CA HIS A 54 -7.28 -9.62 -3.38
C HIS A 54 -8.55 -9.86 -4.19
N HIS A 55 -8.90 -11.12 -4.46
CA HIS A 55 -10.13 -11.48 -5.16
C HIS A 55 -11.38 -10.94 -4.46
N THR A 56 -11.50 -11.12 -3.14
CA THR A 56 -12.65 -10.61 -2.37
C THR A 56 -12.73 -9.09 -2.42
N LEU A 57 -11.60 -8.39 -2.35
CA LEU A 57 -11.53 -6.92 -2.40
C LEU A 57 -11.73 -6.34 -3.81
N THR A 58 -11.55 -7.14 -4.87
CA THR A 58 -11.82 -6.72 -6.24
C THR A 58 -13.22 -7.10 -6.72
N THR A 59 -13.73 -8.27 -6.32
CA THR A 59 -14.94 -8.87 -6.89
C THR A 59 -16.15 -8.69 -5.98
N ASP A 60 -16.08 -9.16 -4.73
CA ASP A 60 -17.24 -9.22 -3.83
C ASP A 60 -17.44 -7.93 -3.03
N ARG A 61 -16.34 -7.35 -2.57
CA ARG A 61 -16.29 -6.18 -1.69
C ARG A 61 -15.33 -5.15 -2.28
N SER A 62 -15.71 -4.70 -3.46
CA SER A 62 -14.97 -3.77 -4.30
C SER A 62 -14.44 -2.57 -3.50
N HIS A 63 -13.15 -2.60 -3.16
CA HIS A 63 -12.50 -1.51 -2.44
C HIS A 63 -11.80 -0.57 -3.44
N PRO A 64 -12.17 0.73 -3.50
CA PRO A 64 -11.75 1.62 -4.59
C PRO A 64 -10.24 1.79 -4.69
N LEU A 65 -9.53 1.82 -3.55
CA LEU A 65 -8.06 1.90 -3.54
C LEU A 65 -7.38 0.63 -4.08
N VAL A 66 -7.95 -0.54 -3.79
CA VAL A 66 -7.36 -1.83 -4.21
C VAL A 66 -7.58 -2.00 -5.71
N ILE A 67 -8.80 -1.73 -6.20
CA ILE A 67 -9.12 -1.79 -7.63
C ILE A 67 -8.25 -0.84 -8.44
N LYS A 68 -8.03 0.38 -7.95
CA LYS A 68 -7.28 1.41 -8.68
C LYS A 68 -5.77 1.17 -8.69
N TRP A 69 -5.21 0.67 -7.59
CA TRP A 69 -3.76 0.63 -7.40
C TRP A 69 -3.17 -0.78 -7.31
N VAL A 70 -3.98 -1.82 -7.20
CA VAL A 70 -3.54 -3.21 -7.08
C VAL A 70 -4.26 -4.07 -8.14
N PRO A 71 -3.86 -3.95 -9.42
CA PRO A 71 -4.52 -4.67 -10.52
C PRO A 71 -4.26 -6.18 -10.52
N SER A 72 -3.18 -6.62 -9.86
CA SER A 72 -2.80 -8.03 -9.73
C SER A 72 -2.63 -8.39 -8.26
N ALA A 73 -2.81 -9.67 -7.93
CA ALA A 73 -2.57 -10.17 -6.58
C ALA A 73 -1.15 -9.81 -6.09
N PRO A 74 -0.99 -9.55 -4.78
CA PRO A 74 0.31 -9.21 -4.20
C PRO A 74 1.30 -10.37 -4.35
N THR A 75 2.55 -10.03 -4.62
CA THR A 75 3.64 -11.02 -4.84
C THR A 75 4.14 -11.61 -3.52
N ARG A 76 4.74 -12.81 -3.58
CA ARG A 76 5.31 -13.48 -2.41
C ARG A 76 6.32 -12.61 -1.63
N SER A 77 7.15 -11.85 -2.33
CA SER A 77 8.09 -10.90 -1.71
C SER A 77 7.38 -9.80 -0.90
N GLN A 78 6.20 -9.35 -1.34
CA GLN A 78 5.40 -8.36 -0.61
C GLN A 78 4.75 -9.00 0.62
N VAL A 79 4.25 -10.23 0.48
CA VAL A 79 3.69 -11.01 1.60
C VAL A 79 4.73 -11.22 2.69
N ASP A 80 5.95 -11.63 2.32
CA ASP A 80 7.05 -11.87 3.24
C ASP A 80 7.55 -10.55 3.88
N SER A 81 7.59 -9.46 3.10
CA SER A 81 7.93 -8.11 3.60
C SER A 81 6.93 -7.65 4.66
N ALA A 82 5.63 -7.76 4.37
CA ALA A 82 4.55 -7.40 5.29
C ALA A 82 4.57 -8.26 6.56
N LEU A 83 4.83 -9.56 6.42
CA LEU A 83 4.98 -10.46 7.57
C LEU A 83 6.14 -10.00 8.47
N ARG A 84 7.30 -9.72 7.86
CA ARG A 84 8.47 -9.25 8.59
C ARG A 84 8.24 -7.90 9.29
N ALA A 85 7.45 -7.01 8.68
CA ALA A 85 7.08 -5.74 9.29
C ALA A 85 6.22 -5.93 10.54
N VAL A 86 5.20 -6.80 10.48
CA VAL A 86 4.34 -7.10 11.63
C VAL A 86 5.10 -7.83 12.74
N THR A 87 5.89 -8.85 12.41
CA THR A 87 6.70 -9.58 13.40
C THR A 87 7.70 -8.66 14.11
N ARG A 88 8.30 -7.70 13.38
CA ARG A 88 9.19 -6.70 14.00
C ARG A 88 8.45 -5.81 14.97
N SER A 89 7.26 -5.34 14.60
CA SER A 89 6.44 -4.50 15.49
C SER A 89 5.92 -5.24 16.71
N SER A 90 5.70 -6.56 16.64
CA SER A 90 5.31 -7.37 17.79
C SER A 90 6.47 -7.74 18.73
N ASN A 91 7.69 -7.90 18.20
CA ASN A 91 8.86 -8.25 19.00
C ASN A 91 9.37 -7.10 19.89
N ASP A 92 8.98 -5.85 19.63
CA ASP A 92 9.27 -4.73 20.53
C ASP A 92 8.47 -4.81 21.86
N ASP A 93 7.38 -5.60 21.90
CA ASP A 93 6.43 -5.61 23.02
C ASP A 93 6.46 -6.85 23.94
N VAL A 94 7.16 -7.95 23.60
CA VAL A 94 7.63 -9.02 24.53
C VAL A 94 8.26 -10.17 23.75
N SER A 95 9.35 -10.71 24.30
CA SER A 95 10.05 -11.91 23.82
C SER A 95 9.10 -13.11 23.64
N ALA A 96 8.86 -13.54 22.41
CA ALA A 96 8.31 -14.87 22.10
C ALA A 96 9.16 -15.51 20.99
N ALA A 97 10.40 -15.84 21.34
CA ALA A 97 11.24 -16.71 20.54
C ALA A 97 10.78 -18.17 20.78
N GLY A 98 10.05 -18.75 19.82
CA GLY A 98 9.97 -20.21 19.72
C GLY A 98 8.58 -20.82 19.51
N GLU A 99 7.49 -20.06 19.61
CA GLU A 99 6.20 -20.57 19.16
C GLU A 99 6.12 -20.44 17.63
N GLU A 100 5.72 -21.53 16.99
CA GLU A 100 5.39 -21.62 15.57
C GLU A 100 4.68 -20.31 15.15
N LEU A 101 5.18 -19.62 14.12
CA LEU A 101 4.77 -18.25 13.71
C LEU A 101 3.30 -18.20 13.26
N ILE A 102 2.38 -18.39 14.19
CA ILE A 102 0.94 -18.49 13.97
C ILE A 102 0.36 -17.09 14.15
N LEU A 103 -0.23 -16.56 13.09
CA LEU A 103 -0.88 -15.26 13.13
C LEU A 103 -2.28 -15.41 13.71
N GLY A 104 -2.51 -14.79 14.87
CA GLY A 104 -3.85 -14.57 15.39
C GLY A 104 -4.65 -13.57 14.54
N PRO A 105 -5.96 -13.41 14.80
CA PRO A 105 -6.83 -12.57 13.97
C PRO A 105 -6.38 -11.10 13.91
N ALA A 106 -5.94 -10.53 15.03
CA ALA A 106 -5.42 -9.16 15.07
C ALA A 106 -4.11 -9.00 14.28
N GLN A 107 -3.21 -9.97 14.36
CA GLN A 107 -1.93 -9.96 13.62
C GLN A 107 -2.16 -10.18 12.12
N PHE A 108 -3.09 -11.06 11.75
CA PHE A 108 -3.50 -11.28 10.37
C PHE A 108 -4.09 -10.01 9.76
N LYS A 109 -4.96 -9.31 10.48
CA LYS A 109 -5.51 -8.02 10.04
C LYS A 109 -4.41 -6.96 9.89
N ALA A 110 -3.49 -6.85 10.85
CA ALA A 110 -2.36 -5.94 10.76
C ALA A 110 -1.47 -6.25 9.54
N TRP A 111 -1.20 -7.54 9.30
CA TRP A 111 -0.46 -8.02 8.13
C TRP A 111 -1.17 -7.66 6.82
N ALA A 112 -2.49 -7.87 6.73
CA ALA A 112 -3.26 -7.53 5.55
C ALA A 112 -3.22 -6.01 5.28
N VAL A 113 -3.39 -5.18 6.31
CA VAL A 113 -3.29 -3.71 6.18
C VAL A 113 -1.90 -3.31 5.69
N GLU A 114 -0.84 -3.90 6.24
CA GLU A 114 0.53 -3.62 5.82
C GLU A 114 0.77 -4.00 4.36
N LEU A 115 0.34 -5.21 3.98
CA LEU A 115 0.50 -5.75 2.63
C LEU A 115 -0.17 -4.87 1.57
N PHE A 116 -1.45 -4.54 1.77
CA PHE A 116 -2.19 -3.72 0.80
C PHE A 116 -1.74 -2.27 0.83
N ALA A 117 -1.35 -1.72 1.98
CA ALA A 117 -0.79 -0.36 2.04
C ALA A 117 0.54 -0.27 1.27
N GLU A 118 1.46 -1.22 1.45
CA GLU A 118 2.73 -1.27 0.73
C GLU A 118 2.48 -1.46 -0.78
N ALA A 119 1.58 -2.37 -1.18
CA ALA A 119 1.22 -2.59 -2.56
C ALA A 119 0.62 -1.34 -3.22
N ILE A 120 -0.34 -0.68 -2.57
CA ILE A 120 -0.98 0.55 -3.05
C ILE A 120 0.05 1.68 -3.19
N VAL A 121 0.90 1.89 -2.18
CA VAL A 121 1.91 2.98 -2.21
C VAL A 121 2.98 2.71 -3.26
N SER A 122 3.45 1.48 -3.38
CA SER A 122 4.46 1.08 -4.38
C SER A 122 3.92 1.26 -5.80
N ASN A 123 2.70 0.78 -6.07
CA ASN A 123 2.09 0.91 -7.39
C ASN A 123 1.68 2.35 -7.71
N ALA A 124 1.19 3.11 -6.72
CA ALA A 124 0.93 4.54 -6.89
C ALA A 124 2.21 5.33 -7.17
N GLY A 125 3.30 5.02 -6.46
CA GLY A 125 4.62 5.59 -6.71
C GLY A 125 5.13 5.30 -8.12
N LYS A 126 5.03 4.04 -8.56
CA LYS A 126 5.37 3.64 -9.94
C LYS A 126 4.51 4.38 -10.97
N ALA A 127 3.21 4.48 -10.76
CA ALA A 127 2.31 5.18 -11.67
C ALA A 127 2.62 6.68 -11.76
N VAL A 128 3.02 7.31 -10.65
CA VAL A 128 3.50 8.70 -10.64
C VAL A 128 4.80 8.83 -11.43
N LEU A 129 5.77 7.92 -11.24
CA LEU A 129 7.02 7.90 -11.99
C LEU A 129 6.78 7.71 -13.50
N CYS A 130 5.88 6.80 -13.89
CA CYS A 130 5.53 6.57 -15.29
C CYS A 130 4.72 7.73 -15.90
N ARG A 131 3.99 8.51 -15.08
CA ARG A 131 3.26 9.72 -15.51
C ARG A 131 4.10 10.99 -15.50
N VAL A 132 5.33 10.97 -14.98
CA VAL A 132 6.28 12.03 -15.30
C VAL A 132 6.58 11.87 -16.78
N PRO A 133 6.18 12.81 -17.66
CA PRO A 133 6.67 12.79 -19.01
C PRO A 133 8.19 12.85 -18.89
N ILE A 134 8.87 11.81 -19.35
CA ILE A 134 10.30 11.83 -19.64
C ILE A 134 10.46 12.77 -20.84
N GLY A 135 10.23 14.05 -20.59
CA GLY A 135 10.03 15.14 -21.55
C GLY A 135 10.83 16.37 -21.15
N VAL A 136 11.85 16.20 -20.31
CA VAL A 136 12.90 17.20 -20.06
C VAL A 136 14.27 16.51 -20.14
N ALA A 137 14.45 15.70 -21.17
CA ALA A 137 15.75 15.19 -21.60
C ALA A 137 15.83 15.33 -23.12
N GLY A 138 15.73 16.57 -23.62
CA GLY A 138 15.75 16.81 -25.06
C GLY A 138 15.22 18.17 -25.53
N ILE A 139 15.59 19.29 -24.91
CA ILE A 139 15.65 20.58 -25.63
C ILE A 139 17.00 21.21 -25.33
N ALA A 140 18.06 20.61 -25.86
CA ALA A 140 19.31 21.28 -26.15
C ALA A 140 19.47 21.23 -27.67
N GLY A 141 18.99 22.26 -28.37
CA GLY A 141 19.01 22.27 -29.83
C GLY A 141 18.29 23.46 -30.46
N ILE A 142 19.01 24.59 -30.53
CA ILE A 142 18.87 25.70 -31.49
C ILE A 142 17.61 26.59 -31.34
N GLY A 143 17.86 27.82 -30.88
CA GLY A 143 16.92 28.92 -30.92
C GLY A 143 17.53 30.19 -30.34
N VAL A 144 18.50 30.78 -31.03
CA VAL A 144 19.00 32.13 -30.70
C VAL A 144 17.95 33.14 -31.17
N VAL A 145 17.28 33.85 -30.25
CA VAL A 145 16.82 35.23 -30.47
C VAL A 145 16.94 36.01 -29.15
N SER A 146 17.68 37.11 -29.25
CA SER A 146 17.96 38.10 -28.20
C SER A 146 16.77 39.02 -27.97
N ARG A 147 16.38 39.30 -26.71
CA ARG A 147 16.13 40.69 -26.24
C ARG A 147 15.92 40.83 -24.72
N ALA A 148 16.86 41.56 -24.12
CA ALA A 148 16.79 42.53 -23.01
C ALA A 148 15.59 42.55 -22.03
N GLY A 149 15.91 42.60 -20.73
CA GLY A 149 15.23 43.52 -19.79
C GLY A 149 14.86 42.97 -18.41
N LYS A 150 15.77 43.16 -17.44
CA LYS A 150 15.48 43.67 -16.08
C LYS A 150 14.47 42.90 -15.20
N GLY A 151 15.03 42.01 -14.37
CA GLY A 151 14.65 41.81 -12.96
C GLY A 151 13.34 41.07 -12.65
N LEU A 152 13.46 39.83 -12.14
CA LEU A 152 12.62 39.36 -11.04
C LEU A 152 13.24 38.11 -10.38
N VAL A 153 13.53 38.25 -9.09
CA VAL A 153 13.79 37.15 -8.15
C VAL A 153 12.47 36.40 -7.94
N GLY A 154 12.48 35.07 -7.91
CA GLY A 154 11.37 34.34 -7.28
C GLY A 154 11.12 32.92 -7.77
N THR A 155 11.38 31.97 -6.86
CA THR A 155 10.46 30.83 -6.60
C THR A 155 10.32 29.78 -7.71
N ALA A 156 11.28 28.87 -7.80
CA ALA A 156 11.13 27.60 -8.54
C ALA A 156 11.30 26.36 -7.64
N ILE A 157 10.95 26.46 -6.35
CA ILE A 157 10.92 25.34 -5.40
C ILE A 157 9.55 25.35 -4.72
N GLY A 158 8.50 24.93 -5.44
CA GLY A 158 7.15 24.99 -4.88
C GLY A 158 6.12 24.06 -5.50
N VAL A 159 6.45 23.29 -6.54
CA VAL A 159 5.47 22.49 -7.27
C VAL A 159 5.57 20.98 -6.96
N TYR A 160 6.70 20.51 -6.42
CA TYR A 160 6.97 19.08 -6.24
C TYR A 160 6.18 18.41 -5.10
N SER A 161 5.78 19.16 -4.07
CA SER A 161 5.03 18.63 -2.92
C SER A 161 3.52 18.81 -3.01
N LEU A 162 3.03 19.75 -3.82
CA LEU A 162 1.60 20.05 -3.92
C LEU A 162 0.85 19.00 -4.75
N GLY A 163 1.47 18.48 -5.82
CA GLY A 163 0.86 17.51 -6.74
C GLY A 163 0.59 16.13 -6.09
N VAL A 164 1.50 15.66 -5.24
CA VAL A 164 1.32 14.38 -4.54
C VAL A 164 0.22 14.48 -3.49
N ALA A 165 0.14 15.61 -2.77
CA ALA A 165 -0.91 15.83 -1.78
C ALA A 165 -2.30 15.95 -2.40
N THR A 166 -2.42 16.65 -3.54
CA THR A 166 -3.70 16.83 -4.26
C THR A 166 -4.19 15.54 -4.92
N ALA A 167 -3.31 14.71 -5.49
CA ALA A 167 -3.72 13.42 -6.05
C ALA A 167 -4.29 12.46 -4.99
N ILE A 168 -3.72 12.49 -3.78
CA ILE A 168 -4.23 11.71 -2.64
C ILE A 168 -5.52 12.34 -2.09
N TYR A 169 -5.61 13.67 -2.01
CA TYR A 169 -6.82 14.37 -1.56
C TYR A 169 -8.02 14.12 -2.49
N LEU A 170 -7.85 14.28 -3.82
CA LEU A 170 -8.90 13.99 -4.79
C LEU A 170 -9.32 12.51 -4.79
N SER A 171 -8.40 11.59 -4.48
CA SER A 171 -8.72 10.17 -4.41
C SER A 171 -9.41 9.75 -3.11
N LEU A 172 -9.55 10.66 -2.13
CA LEU A 172 -10.24 10.47 -0.84
C LEU A 172 -11.53 11.29 -0.74
N SER A 173 -11.72 12.32 -1.58
CA SER A 173 -12.87 13.21 -1.57
C SER A 173 -13.88 12.93 -2.69
N GLY A 174 -13.78 11.77 -3.34
CA GLY A 174 -14.74 11.29 -4.34
C GLY A 174 -15.55 10.11 -3.81
#